data_AF-A0A517WP38-F1
#
_entry.id   AF-A0A517WP38-F1
#
_cell.length_a   1.000
_cell.length_b   1.000
_cell.length_c   1.000
_cell.angle_alpha   90.00
_cell.angle_beta   90.00
_cell.angle_gamma   90.00
#
_symmetry.space_group_name_H-M   'P 1'
#
loop_
_entity.id
_entity.type
_entity.pdbx_description
1 polymer ?
#
loop_
_entity_poly.entity_id
_entity_poly.type
_entity_poly.pdbx_seq_one_letter_code
_entity_poly.pdbx_strand_id
1 'polypeptide(L)'
;MSFVPTRFIHASNLHLDHQPQGIGKVDSESQMILEDCTLTTFEQVIKAALEHEIDFLLLTGNTLIEEDHSIRAKISFVEGLQQLASENIQVFILPGQHDPLSVWHSQFHWPGNVTFLSPHDHDIIDIMRADETIATLQVLESAHYKTEQSLKLNQRNQLFNQHDQRAISIGILPAKVTEEKTDHDCELEHSPSQVVSDQFEEVSFDYIALCKGTQRHTFEMQPGIAHHPGVAQGLNFNESDNNGVTLVTIKPEEQLELHLLNLATVRWLVIELQIDPECSRKQLKHLMREALFSYQNAVFEKVWMVRWQWDGSGELFQSLNIAENQSDLGLEIASELRDHLPVRIEQCFELQADTAKLTSRSASLVKRYHDQLEAFQTDTDTPLKQLVTHVAHLDQTWSRRMESMIQNMNEQRIFNTAIRNGHNWLNISSDEEVHL
;
A
#
# COMPACT_ATOMS: atom_id res chain seq x y z
N MET A 1 -6.78 31.32 28.44
CA MET A 1 -7.38 30.98 27.13
C MET A 1 -7.70 29.49 27.14
N SER A 2 -8.77 29.04 26.50
CA SER A 2 -9.05 27.61 26.33
C SER A 2 -7.96 26.99 25.47
N PHE A 3 -7.42 25.84 25.87
CA PHE A 3 -6.44 25.10 25.08
C PHE A 3 -7.05 24.74 23.72
N VAL A 4 -6.36 25.12 22.64
CA VAL A 4 -6.72 24.71 21.27
C VAL A 4 -5.76 23.60 20.87
N PRO A 5 -6.24 22.36 20.67
CA PRO A 5 -5.38 21.24 20.31
C PRO A 5 -4.64 21.52 19.00
N THR A 6 -3.38 21.13 18.93
CA THR A 6 -2.63 21.11 17.66
C THR A 6 -3.01 19.86 16.88
N ARG A 7 -3.31 20.02 15.59
CA ARG A 7 -3.76 18.95 14.71
C ARG A 7 -3.02 19.01 13.39
N PHE A 8 -2.58 17.86 12.89
CA PHE A 8 -2.06 17.76 11.54
C PHE A 8 -2.46 16.44 10.90
N ILE A 9 -2.50 16.41 9.58
CA ILE A 9 -2.63 15.15 8.83
C ILE A 9 -1.24 14.75 8.34
N HIS A 10 -0.87 13.50 8.61
CA HIS A 10 0.27 12.84 7.99
C HIS A 10 -0.24 11.87 6.93
N ALA A 11 0.11 12.14 5.68
CA ALA A 11 -0.17 11.27 4.54
C ALA A 11 1.13 10.91 3.82
N SER A 12 1.20 9.69 3.31
CA SER A 12 2.35 9.16 2.56
C SER A 12 1.83 8.46 1.31
N ASN A 13 2.67 8.35 0.28
CA ASN A 13 2.40 7.56 -0.92
C ASN A 13 1.00 7.85 -1.51
N LEU A 14 0.71 9.12 -1.82
CA LEU A 14 -0.56 9.50 -2.44
C LEU A 14 -0.69 8.97 -3.86
N HIS A 15 0.45 8.78 -4.55
CA HIS A 15 0.52 8.23 -5.90
C HIS A 15 -0.49 8.85 -6.87
N LEU A 16 -0.58 10.19 -6.86
CA LEU A 16 -1.63 10.90 -7.59
C LEU A 16 -1.62 10.52 -9.06
N ASP A 17 -2.78 10.10 -9.54
CA ASP A 17 -3.03 9.64 -10.90
C ASP A 17 -2.33 8.33 -11.32
N HIS A 18 -1.63 7.66 -10.40
CA HIS A 18 -1.07 6.34 -10.66
C HIS A 18 -2.19 5.30 -10.76
N GLN A 19 -2.11 4.48 -11.80
CA GLN A 19 -3.17 3.52 -12.11
C GLN A 19 -3.06 2.27 -11.23
N PRO A 20 -4.18 1.80 -10.65
CA PRO A 20 -4.24 0.50 -10.03
C PRO A 20 -3.77 -0.65 -10.94
N GLN A 21 -3.09 -1.63 -10.36
CA GLN A 21 -2.44 -2.72 -11.09
C GLN A 21 -3.05 -4.08 -10.74
N GLY A 22 -2.85 -5.06 -11.63
CA GLY A 22 -3.33 -6.43 -11.43
C GLY A 22 -4.86 -6.56 -11.45
N ILE A 23 -5.54 -5.57 -12.04
CA ILE A 23 -7.00 -5.56 -12.21
C ILE A 23 -7.33 -6.36 -13.47
N GLY A 24 -8.26 -7.32 -13.33
CA GLY A 24 -8.85 -8.02 -14.45
C GLY A 24 -9.82 -7.13 -15.23
N LYS A 25 -10.71 -7.74 -16.00
CA LYS A 25 -11.81 -6.99 -16.61
C LYS A 25 -12.84 -6.62 -15.54
N VAL A 26 -13.21 -5.34 -15.48
CA VAL A 26 -14.25 -4.79 -14.59
C VAL A 26 -15.34 -4.13 -15.42
N ASP A 27 -16.47 -3.77 -14.79
CA ASP A 27 -17.51 -3.00 -15.47
C ASP A 27 -17.05 -1.55 -15.75
N SER A 28 -17.71 -0.87 -16.70
CA SER A 28 -17.29 0.46 -17.15
C SER A 28 -17.36 1.54 -16.06
N GLU A 29 -18.33 1.43 -15.13
CA GLU A 29 -18.45 2.41 -14.06
C GLU A 29 -17.39 2.16 -12.97
N SER A 30 -17.14 0.90 -12.63
CA SER A 30 -16.02 0.53 -11.75
C SER A 30 -14.68 0.96 -12.33
N GLN A 31 -14.48 0.81 -13.65
CA GLN A 31 -13.28 1.27 -14.34
C GLN A 31 -13.06 2.78 -14.18
N MET A 32 -14.09 3.60 -14.42
CA MET A 32 -13.98 5.05 -14.24
C MET A 32 -13.61 5.43 -12.80
N ILE A 33 -14.18 4.74 -11.80
CA ILE A 33 -13.85 4.99 -10.39
C ILE A 33 -12.40 4.60 -10.09
N LEU A 34 -11.92 3.47 -10.62
CA LEU A 34 -10.54 3.01 -10.45
C LEU A 34 -9.54 3.99 -11.08
N GLU A 35 -9.83 4.49 -12.29
CA GLU A 35 -8.97 5.44 -13.01
C GLU A 35 -8.78 6.76 -12.26
N ASP A 36 -9.78 7.18 -11.46
CA ASP A 36 -9.78 8.44 -10.70
C ASP A 36 -9.56 8.25 -9.19
N CYS A 37 -9.32 7.02 -8.71
CA CYS A 37 -9.41 6.72 -7.28
C CYS A 37 -8.38 7.46 -6.42
N THR A 38 -7.15 7.65 -6.90
CA THR A 38 -6.08 8.35 -6.17
C THR A 38 -6.36 9.85 -6.09
N LEU A 39 -6.83 10.46 -7.17
CA LEU A 39 -7.22 11.87 -7.22
C LEU A 39 -8.45 12.14 -6.34
N THR A 40 -9.46 11.28 -6.42
CA THR A 40 -10.66 11.37 -5.58
C THR A 40 -10.31 11.23 -4.10
N THR A 41 -9.39 10.32 -3.76
CA THR A 41 -8.90 10.15 -2.39
C THR A 41 -8.15 11.40 -1.91
N PHE A 42 -7.32 12.01 -2.76
CA PHE A 42 -6.66 13.27 -2.43
C PHE A 42 -7.64 14.42 -2.19
N GLU A 43 -8.68 14.57 -3.02
CA GLU A 43 -9.74 15.56 -2.76
C GLU A 43 -10.40 15.35 -1.39
N GLN A 44 -10.57 14.10 -0.97
CA GLN A 44 -11.11 13.79 0.35
C GLN A 44 -10.11 14.11 1.47
N VAL A 45 -8.81 13.92 1.25
CA VAL A 45 -7.76 14.38 2.18
C VAL A 45 -7.84 15.89 2.38
N ILE A 46 -7.99 16.66 1.30
CA ILE A 46 -8.15 18.13 1.38
C ILE A 46 -9.42 18.50 2.15
N LYS A 47 -10.55 17.85 1.86
CA LYS A 47 -11.80 18.07 2.61
C LYS A 47 -11.65 17.75 4.09
N ALA A 48 -11.05 16.60 4.43
CA ALA A 48 -10.81 16.19 5.80
C ALA A 48 -9.88 17.17 6.53
N ALA A 49 -8.84 17.69 5.85
CA ALA A 49 -7.95 18.72 6.41
C ALA A 49 -8.72 19.98 6.83
N LEU A 50 -9.63 20.44 5.97
CA LEU A 50 -10.48 21.59 6.24
C LEU A 50 -11.51 21.31 7.35
N GLU A 51 -12.20 20.17 7.28
CA GLU A 51 -13.23 19.77 8.26
C GLU A 51 -12.66 19.58 9.67
N HIS A 52 -11.42 19.06 9.78
CA HIS A 52 -10.76 18.86 11.07
C HIS A 52 -10.00 20.09 11.58
N GLU A 53 -9.98 21.18 10.81
CA GLU A 53 -9.29 22.44 11.12
C GLU A 53 -7.82 22.17 11.50
N ILE A 54 -7.10 21.46 10.62
CA ILE A 54 -5.69 21.13 10.87
C ILE A 54 -4.81 22.38 10.75
N ASP A 55 -3.70 22.39 11.49
CA ASP A 55 -2.70 23.46 11.44
C ASP A 55 -1.80 23.34 10.21
N PHE A 56 -1.45 22.11 9.85
CA PHE A 56 -0.62 21.82 8.68
C PHE A 56 -0.87 20.41 8.16
N LEU A 57 -0.54 20.22 6.88
CA LEU A 57 -0.51 18.94 6.20
C LEU A 57 0.95 18.50 6.00
N LEU A 58 1.28 17.28 6.42
CA LEU A 58 2.59 16.66 6.22
C LEU A 58 2.46 15.54 5.17
N LEU A 59 3.13 15.72 4.04
CA LEU A 59 3.20 14.75 2.94
C LEU A 59 4.60 14.14 2.87
N THR A 60 4.68 12.83 3.01
CA THR A 60 5.95 12.09 3.08
C THR A 60 6.05 11.02 1.99
N GLY A 61 6.85 11.28 0.97
CA GLY A 61 7.18 10.34 -0.09
C GLY A 61 6.09 10.12 -1.14
N ASN A 62 6.52 9.99 -2.40
CA ASN A 62 5.76 9.49 -3.55
C ASN A 62 4.34 10.09 -3.64
N THR A 63 4.24 11.42 -3.50
CA THR A 63 2.98 12.12 -3.75
C THR A 63 2.66 12.10 -5.24
N LEU A 64 3.68 12.32 -6.06
CA LEU A 64 3.63 12.13 -7.50
C LEU A 64 4.41 10.87 -7.89
N ILE A 65 4.24 10.44 -9.14
CA ILE A 65 5.07 9.42 -9.79
C ILE A 65 5.62 10.05 -11.08
N GLU A 66 6.94 10.20 -11.18
CA GLU A 66 7.61 10.86 -12.30
C GLU A 66 7.35 10.13 -13.61
N GLU A 67 7.39 8.79 -13.57
CA GLU A 67 7.27 7.90 -14.72
C GLU A 67 5.91 8.02 -15.42
N ASP A 68 4.86 8.43 -14.69
CA ASP A 68 3.53 8.59 -15.25
C ASP A 68 3.38 9.88 -16.07
N HIS A 69 4.26 10.86 -15.85
CA HIS A 69 4.20 12.18 -16.49
C HIS A 69 2.80 12.85 -16.43
N SER A 70 2.03 12.58 -15.36
CA SER A 70 0.66 13.04 -15.27
C SER A 70 0.57 14.55 -15.05
N ILE A 71 -0.04 15.25 -16.02
CA ILE A 71 -0.44 16.65 -15.88
C ILE A 71 -1.69 16.77 -14.99
N ARG A 72 -2.58 15.78 -15.04
CA ARG A 72 -3.83 15.74 -14.25
C ARG A 72 -3.52 15.71 -12.75
N ALA A 73 -2.55 14.89 -12.33
CA ALA A 73 -2.02 14.85 -10.97
C ALA A 73 -1.55 16.23 -10.50
N LYS A 74 -0.70 16.90 -11.29
CA LYS A 74 -0.13 18.20 -10.93
C LYS A 74 -1.19 19.29 -10.80
N ILE A 75 -2.17 19.34 -11.71
CA ILE A 75 -3.28 20.30 -11.66
C ILE A 75 -4.11 20.07 -10.41
N SER A 76 -4.60 18.85 -10.20
CA SER A 76 -5.41 18.49 -9.03
C SER A 76 -4.68 18.78 -7.72
N PHE A 77 -3.37 18.48 -7.68
CA PHE A 77 -2.53 18.76 -6.52
C PHE A 77 -2.46 20.26 -6.23
N VAL A 78 -2.13 21.10 -7.23
CA VAL A 78 -2.08 22.56 -7.06
C VAL A 78 -3.43 23.13 -6.60
N GLU A 79 -4.54 22.68 -7.18
CA GLU A 79 -5.89 23.11 -6.79
C GLU A 79 -6.22 22.74 -5.34
N GLY A 80 -5.85 21.53 -4.90
CA GLY A 80 -6.01 21.12 -3.50
C GLY A 80 -5.19 21.98 -2.55
N LEU A 81 -3.92 22.25 -2.89
CA LEU A 81 -3.03 23.10 -2.08
C LEU A 81 -3.51 24.55 -2.02
N GLN A 82 -4.11 25.08 -3.10
CA GLN A 82 -4.70 26.42 -3.12
C GLN A 82 -5.89 26.53 -2.16
N GLN A 83 -6.71 25.49 -2.02
CA GLN A 83 -7.80 25.46 -1.04
C GLN A 83 -7.28 25.50 0.40
N LEU A 84 -6.21 24.78 0.69
CA LEU A 84 -5.53 24.86 1.99
C LEU A 84 -4.90 26.24 2.21
N ALA A 85 -4.35 26.85 1.16
CA ALA A 85 -3.75 28.18 1.23
C ALA A 85 -4.76 29.26 1.60
N SER A 86 -6.01 29.18 1.12
CA SER A 86 -7.06 30.16 1.47
C SER A 86 -7.44 30.14 2.96
N GLU A 87 -7.22 29.00 3.63
CA GLU A 87 -7.42 28.84 5.08
C GLU A 87 -6.11 28.99 5.88
N ASN A 88 -5.01 29.40 5.23
CA ASN A 88 -3.68 29.55 5.83
C ASN A 88 -3.09 28.25 6.41
N ILE A 89 -3.49 27.09 5.88
CA ILE A 89 -2.95 25.80 6.29
C ILE A 89 -1.62 25.58 5.55
N GLN A 90 -0.54 25.37 6.31
CA GLN A 90 0.79 25.10 5.75
C GLN A 90 0.89 23.65 5.25
N VAL A 91 1.66 23.44 4.18
CA VAL A 91 1.90 22.10 3.64
C VAL A 91 3.38 21.84 3.53
N PHE A 92 3.83 20.78 4.19
CA PHE A 92 5.22 20.33 4.17
C PHE A 92 5.32 19.05 3.35
N ILE A 93 6.20 19.05 2.36
CA ILE A 93 6.34 17.93 1.43
C ILE A 93 7.78 17.45 1.48
N LEU A 94 8.01 16.23 1.96
CA LEU A 94 9.25 15.52 1.72
C LEU A 94 9.07 14.60 0.52
N PRO A 95 9.72 14.85 -0.62
CA PRO A 95 9.59 13.97 -1.78
C PRO A 95 10.24 12.60 -1.55
N GLY A 96 9.76 11.61 -2.29
CA GLY A 96 10.22 10.22 -2.26
C GLY A 96 11.07 9.85 -3.46
N GLN A 97 11.24 8.55 -3.66
CA GLN A 97 12.07 8.01 -4.74
C GLN A 97 11.43 8.16 -6.12
N HIS A 98 10.09 8.17 -6.19
CA HIS A 98 9.35 8.26 -7.44
C HIS A 98 9.02 9.70 -7.84
N ASP A 99 9.28 10.67 -6.98
CA ASP A 99 9.05 12.09 -7.24
C ASP A 99 10.20 12.94 -6.72
N PRO A 100 11.45 12.73 -7.19
CA PRO A 100 12.59 13.49 -6.71
C PRO A 100 12.39 15.01 -6.88
N LEU A 101 13.05 15.82 -6.05
CA LEU A 101 12.92 17.29 -6.04
C LEU A 101 13.01 17.93 -7.45
N SER A 102 13.78 17.36 -8.36
CA SER A 102 13.87 17.81 -9.76
C SER A 102 12.51 17.85 -10.48
N VAL A 103 11.61 16.90 -10.18
CA VAL A 103 10.25 16.84 -10.74
C VAL A 103 9.43 18.04 -10.30
N TRP A 104 9.58 18.42 -9.03
CA TRP A 104 8.83 19.49 -8.37
C TRP A 104 9.29 20.89 -8.82
N HIS A 105 10.57 21.05 -9.15
CA HIS A 105 11.12 22.33 -9.61
C HIS A 105 10.85 22.64 -11.10
N SER A 106 10.16 21.77 -11.82
CA SER A 106 9.86 21.96 -13.25
C SER A 106 8.55 22.75 -13.48
N GLN A 107 8.65 23.94 -14.08
CA GLN A 107 7.59 24.72 -14.78
C GLN A 107 6.28 25.09 -14.04
N PHE A 108 6.02 24.61 -12.83
CA PHE A 108 4.80 24.90 -12.06
C PHE A 108 5.05 25.94 -10.95
N HIS A 109 4.09 26.83 -10.74
CA HIS A 109 4.10 27.77 -9.62
C HIS A 109 3.32 27.17 -8.45
N TRP A 110 4.02 26.85 -7.37
CA TRP A 110 3.42 26.31 -6.16
C TRP A 110 2.82 27.42 -5.30
N PRO A 111 1.68 27.17 -4.61
CA PRO A 111 1.14 28.09 -3.63
C PRO A 111 2.15 28.44 -2.52
N GLY A 112 2.08 29.66 -1.98
CA GLY A 112 3.06 30.15 -0.99
C GLY A 112 2.99 29.47 0.39
N ASN A 113 1.98 28.64 0.64
CA ASN A 113 1.86 27.81 1.85
C ASN A 113 2.63 26.48 1.75
N VAL A 114 3.27 26.19 0.62
CA VAL A 114 3.99 24.93 0.37
C VAL A 114 5.47 25.09 0.66
N THR A 115 5.99 24.20 1.50
CA THR A 115 7.42 24.07 1.78
C THR A 115 7.90 22.69 1.35
N PHE A 116 8.81 22.64 0.39
CA PHE A 116 9.51 21.42 0.02
C PHE A 116 10.68 21.19 0.95
N LEU A 117 10.75 19.98 1.51
CA LEU A 117 11.81 19.52 2.36
C LEU A 117 12.81 18.72 1.53
N SER A 118 14.08 18.79 1.91
CA SER A 118 15.14 18.00 1.30
C SER A 118 15.67 16.98 2.30
N PRO A 119 15.95 15.73 1.87
CA PRO A 119 16.67 14.75 2.70
C PRO A 119 18.04 15.24 3.21
N HIS A 120 18.60 16.27 2.55
CA HIS A 120 19.89 16.86 2.87
C HIS A 120 19.79 18.20 3.64
N ASP A 121 18.57 18.69 3.86
CA ASP A 121 18.34 19.92 4.63
C ASP A 121 17.91 19.55 6.04
N HIS A 122 18.76 19.89 7.01
CA HIS A 122 18.58 19.56 8.41
C HIS A 122 18.14 20.76 9.25
N ASP A 123 17.79 21.87 8.60
CA ASP A 123 17.28 23.06 9.26
C ASP A 123 15.96 22.74 9.99
N ILE A 124 15.81 23.37 11.16
CA ILE A 124 14.60 23.26 11.97
C ILE A 124 13.61 24.31 11.48
N ILE A 125 12.40 23.85 11.14
CA ILE A 125 11.32 24.72 10.68
C ILE A 125 10.32 24.89 11.82
N ASP A 126 10.15 26.12 12.28
CA ASP A 126 9.16 26.48 13.29
C ASP A 126 7.77 26.62 12.62
N ILE A 127 6.78 25.86 13.11
CA ILE A 127 5.38 25.93 12.69
C ILE A 127 4.64 26.83 13.67
N MET A 128 4.06 27.91 13.15
CA MET A 128 3.52 29.01 13.95
C MET A 128 2.00 29.07 13.87
N ARG A 129 1.35 29.27 15.02
CA ARG A 129 -0.08 29.63 15.12
C ARG A 129 -0.19 30.88 15.96
N ALA A 130 -0.74 31.96 15.39
CA ALA A 130 -0.91 33.25 16.09
C ALA A 130 0.36 33.74 16.82
N ASP A 131 1.50 33.69 16.14
CA ASP A 131 2.84 34.07 16.64
C ASP A 131 3.42 33.18 17.76
N GLU A 132 2.79 32.05 18.07
CA GLU A 132 3.32 31.02 18.97
C GLU A 132 3.79 29.80 18.16
N THR A 133 4.97 29.26 18.51
CA THR A 133 5.47 28.01 17.90
C THR A 133 4.69 26.83 18.48
N ILE A 134 3.89 26.16 17.65
CA ILE A 134 3.08 25.01 18.05
C ILE A 134 3.79 23.67 17.79
N ALA A 135 4.68 23.64 16.80
CA ALA A 135 5.49 22.48 16.45
C ALA A 135 6.80 22.90 15.77
N THR A 136 7.79 22.03 15.80
CA THR A 136 9.04 22.16 15.05
C THR A 136 9.23 20.93 14.17
N LEU A 137 9.61 21.13 12.92
CA LEU A 137 9.82 20.06 11.95
C LEU A 137 11.31 19.96 11.59
N GLN A 138 11.86 18.74 11.56
CA GLN A 138 13.24 18.49 11.17
C GLN A 138 13.37 17.20 10.35
N VAL A 139 14.10 17.26 9.24
CA VAL A 139 14.47 16.06 8.46
C VAL A 139 15.72 15.42 9.07
N LEU A 140 15.62 14.13 9.39
CA LEU A 140 16.67 13.36 10.05
C LEU A 140 17.64 12.76 9.04
N GLU A 141 18.93 12.75 9.38
CA GLU A 141 19.98 12.12 8.59
C GLU A 141 19.91 10.59 8.77
N SER A 142 19.93 9.84 7.66
CA SER A 142 19.97 8.36 7.71
C SER A 142 21.42 7.91 7.93
N ALA A 143 21.73 7.35 9.11
CA ALA A 143 22.81 6.42 9.54
C ALA A 143 24.23 6.42 8.89
N HIS A 144 24.42 6.79 7.63
CA HIS A 144 25.66 6.64 6.87
C HIS A 144 26.30 7.94 6.38
N TYR A 145 25.63 9.08 6.55
CA TYR A 145 26.28 10.38 6.41
C TYR A 145 26.58 10.89 7.82
N LYS A 146 27.85 10.86 8.22
CA LYS A 146 28.32 11.53 9.45
C LYS A 146 28.90 12.86 9.00
N THR A 147 28.13 13.94 9.14
CA THR A 147 28.70 15.29 9.10
C THR A 147 28.46 15.95 10.45
N GLU A 148 29.57 16.39 11.07
CA GLU A 148 29.64 17.01 12.39
C GLU A 148 28.79 18.30 12.48
N GLN A 149 27.52 18.22 12.87
CA GLN A 149 26.71 19.40 13.24
C GLN A 149 25.87 19.19 14.50
N SER A 150 26.44 18.54 15.51
CA SER A 150 25.87 18.38 16.84
C SER A 150 26.03 19.63 17.73
N LEU A 151 25.72 20.85 17.26
CA LEU A 151 25.98 22.06 18.06
C LEU A 151 25.01 23.23 17.85
N LYS A 152 23.68 23.03 17.89
CA LYS A 152 22.73 24.16 18.09
C LYS A 152 21.50 23.90 18.97
N LEU A 153 21.14 22.65 19.30
CA LEU A 153 19.88 22.38 20.01
C LEU A 153 19.98 22.51 21.55
N ASN A 154 21.16 22.23 22.13
CA ASN A 154 21.33 22.18 23.59
C ASN A 154 21.14 23.53 24.31
N GLN A 155 21.22 24.66 23.59
CA GLN A 155 20.94 25.98 24.19
C GLN A 155 19.43 26.28 24.30
N ARG A 156 18.57 25.67 23.48
CA ARG A 156 17.12 25.93 23.49
C ARG A 156 16.36 24.99 24.41
N ASN A 157 16.73 23.70 24.47
CA ASN A 157 16.11 22.74 25.41
C ASN A 157 16.29 23.17 26.88
N GLN A 158 17.39 23.86 27.22
CA GLN A 158 17.57 24.42 28.57
C GLN A 158 16.73 25.67 28.84
N LEU A 159 16.34 26.43 27.82
CA LEU A 159 15.50 27.63 27.95
C LEU A 159 14.00 27.29 28.07
N PHE A 160 13.57 26.14 27.54
CA PHE A 160 12.17 25.66 27.58
C PHE A 160 11.89 24.64 28.70
N ASN A 161 12.76 24.53 29.71
CA ASN A 161 12.53 23.73 30.93
C ASN A 161 11.51 24.38 31.91
N GLN A 162 10.45 24.98 31.38
CA GLN A 162 9.22 25.21 32.13
C GLN A 162 8.20 24.24 31.55
N HIS A 163 7.75 23.28 32.37
CA HIS A 163 6.79 22.22 32.04
C HIS A 163 5.38 22.70 31.63
N ASP A 164 5.24 23.95 31.19
CA ASP A 164 4.04 24.50 30.62
C ASP A 164 4.42 25.09 29.25
N GLN A 165 4.00 24.42 28.16
CA GLN A 165 4.05 24.89 26.75
C GLN A 165 5.36 24.69 25.97
N ARG A 166 5.85 23.45 25.85
CA ARG A 166 6.87 23.13 24.83
C ARG A 166 6.18 22.82 23.49
N ALA A 167 6.69 23.40 22.39
CA ALA A 167 6.27 23.06 21.04
C ALA A 167 6.64 21.61 20.70
N ILE A 168 5.77 20.89 19.98
CA ILE A 168 6.02 19.49 19.65
C ILE A 168 7.16 19.34 18.64
N SER A 169 8.05 18.39 18.90
CA SER A 169 9.19 18.08 18.04
C SER A 169 8.85 16.94 17.08
N ILE A 170 8.82 17.24 15.79
CA ILE A 170 8.51 16.29 14.71
C ILE A 170 9.77 16.02 13.91
N GLY A 171 10.23 14.78 13.96
CA GLY A 171 11.29 14.27 13.09
C GLY A 171 10.68 13.63 11.84
N ILE A 172 11.33 13.78 10.69
CA ILE A 172 10.97 13.03 9.48
C ILE A 172 12.17 12.17 9.12
N LEU A 173 11.97 10.85 9.05
CA LEU A 173 12.99 9.90 8.63
C LEU A 173 12.76 9.54 7.15
N PRO A 174 13.58 10.06 6.22
CA PRO A 174 13.44 9.75 4.80
C PRO A 174 13.60 8.26 4.51
N ALA A 175 13.01 7.78 3.41
CA ALA A 175 13.32 6.45 2.91
C ALA A 175 14.78 6.39 2.46
N LYS A 176 15.49 5.29 2.78
CA LYS A 176 16.80 5.02 2.18
C LYS A 176 16.62 4.86 0.67
N VAL A 177 17.24 5.73 -0.11
CA VAL A 177 17.42 5.51 -1.55
C VAL A 177 18.67 4.64 -1.70
N THR A 178 18.52 3.32 -1.70
CA THR A 178 19.64 2.43 -2.05
C THR A 178 19.85 2.50 -3.56
N GLU A 179 21.00 3.04 -3.99
CA GLU A 179 21.41 3.05 -5.41
C GLU A 179 21.75 1.63 -5.93
N GLU A 180 21.79 0.62 -5.06
CA GLU A 180 22.07 -0.77 -5.42
C GLU A 180 20.89 -1.68 -5.05
N LYS A 181 20.26 -2.27 -6.07
CA LYS A 181 19.32 -3.39 -5.91
C LYS A 181 20.13 -4.66 -5.59
N THR A 182 20.47 -4.87 -4.32
CA THR A 182 20.82 -6.21 -3.82
C THR A 182 19.55 -6.90 -3.38
N ASP A 183 19.30 -8.09 -3.96
CA ASP A 183 18.09 -8.92 -3.81
C ASP A 183 17.82 -9.47 -2.38
N HIS A 184 18.41 -8.86 -1.34
CA HIS A 184 18.28 -9.31 0.04
C HIS A 184 18.03 -8.20 1.09
N ASP A 185 17.74 -6.95 0.69
CA ASP A 185 17.64 -5.85 1.67
C ASP A 185 16.23 -5.67 2.29
N CYS A 186 15.93 -6.64 3.15
CA CYS A 186 15.55 -6.43 4.55
C CYS A 186 14.17 -5.81 4.86
N GLU A 187 13.27 -6.73 5.25
CA GLU A 187 12.45 -6.57 6.45
C GLU A 187 13.30 -5.91 7.56
N LEU A 188 12.97 -4.66 7.88
CA LEU A 188 13.42 -3.93 9.07
C LEU A 188 14.84 -4.27 9.56
N GLU A 189 15.87 -3.93 8.79
CA GLU A 189 17.24 -4.23 9.23
C GLU A 189 17.65 -3.52 10.52
N HIS A 190 16.90 -2.49 10.95
CA HIS A 190 16.86 -2.02 12.33
C HIS A 190 15.45 -1.50 12.65
N SER A 191 14.97 -1.73 13.88
CA SER A 191 13.73 -1.08 14.33
C SER A 191 13.95 0.43 14.34
N PRO A 192 12.99 1.27 13.87
CA PRO A 192 13.14 2.73 13.92
C PRO A 192 13.51 3.23 15.31
N SER A 193 13.01 2.58 16.36
CA SER A 193 13.38 2.86 17.76
C SER A 193 14.87 2.64 18.07
N GLN A 194 15.52 1.64 17.45
CA GLN A 194 16.97 1.39 17.60
C GLN A 194 17.80 2.39 16.79
N VAL A 195 17.36 2.72 15.58
CA VAL A 195 17.97 3.79 14.77
C VAL A 195 17.89 5.12 15.53
N VAL A 196 16.76 5.37 16.19
CA VAL A 196 16.54 6.59 16.96
C VAL A 196 17.35 6.60 18.26
N SER A 197 17.42 5.49 18.99
CA SER A 197 18.19 5.40 20.25
C SER A 197 19.70 5.48 20.05
N ASP A 198 20.24 4.89 18.99
CA ASP A 198 21.68 4.80 18.76
C ASP A 198 22.25 6.06 18.08
N GLN A 199 21.40 6.87 17.42
CA GLN A 199 21.84 8.03 16.63
C GLN A 199 21.50 9.38 17.27
N PHE A 200 20.48 9.44 18.14
CA PHE A 200 19.96 10.71 18.68
C PHE A 200 19.90 10.73 20.22
N GLU A 201 20.93 10.24 20.90
CA GLU A 201 21.04 10.27 22.38
C GLU A 201 20.81 11.68 22.98
N GLU A 202 21.01 12.76 22.21
CA GLU A 202 20.82 14.15 22.64
C GLU A 202 19.53 14.84 22.13
N VAL A 203 18.73 14.21 21.23
CA VAL A 203 17.52 14.82 20.64
C VAL A 203 16.31 13.90 20.78
N SER A 204 15.37 14.27 21.66
CA SER A 204 14.07 13.60 21.79
C SER A 204 13.04 14.19 20.83
N PHE A 205 12.46 13.35 19.96
CA PHE A 205 11.32 13.70 19.11
C PHE A 205 10.03 13.11 19.70
N ASP A 206 8.96 13.89 19.67
CA ASP A 206 7.64 13.45 20.14
C ASP A 206 6.96 12.59 19.08
N TYR A 207 7.15 12.93 17.81
CA TYR A 207 6.63 12.20 16.66
C TYR A 207 7.70 12.03 15.59
N ILE A 208 7.86 10.82 15.07
CA ILE A 208 8.74 10.54 13.91
C ILE A 208 7.88 10.07 12.74
N ALA A 209 7.84 10.88 11.69
CA ALA A 209 7.23 10.52 10.42
C ALA A 209 8.17 9.58 9.65
N LEU A 210 7.77 8.33 9.49
CA LEU A 210 8.49 7.34 8.70
C LEU A 210 8.03 7.41 7.24
N CYS A 211 8.94 7.23 6.29
CA CYS A 211 8.65 7.37 4.85
C CYS A 211 8.92 6.10 4.01
N LYS A 212 9.21 4.94 4.63
CA LYS A 212 9.56 3.69 3.92
C LYS A 212 8.42 2.68 3.91
N GLY A 213 8.09 2.18 2.72
CA GLY A 213 7.13 1.11 2.49
C GLY A 213 5.73 1.63 2.15
N THR A 214 4.79 0.72 1.94
CA THR A 214 3.39 1.04 1.59
C THR A 214 2.42 0.72 2.74
N GLN A 215 2.86 -0.06 3.71
CA GLN A 215 2.04 -0.54 4.82
C GLN A 215 2.04 0.43 5.99
N ARG A 216 0.91 0.48 6.72
CA ARG A 216 0.78 1.27 7.95
C ARG A 216 1.50 0.57 9.10
N HIS A 217 2.39 1.27 9.78
CA HIS A 217 3.05 0.77 10.99
C HIS A 217 3.27 1.88 12.02
N THR A 218 3.12 1.54 13.30
CA THR A 218 3.35 2.46 14.43
C THR A 218 4.26 1.77 15.44
N PHE A 219 5.29 2.47 15.89
CA PHE A 219 6.22 2.02 16.92
C PHE A 219 6.18 3.01 18.09
N GLU A 220 5.97 2.50 19.29
CA GLU A 220 6.12 3.30 20.50
C GLU A 220 7.61 3.54 20.79
N MET A 221 7.95 4.78 21.13
CA MET A 221 9.29 5.19 21.55
C MET A 221 9.19 5.81 22.94
N GLN A 222 10.31 5.88 23.65
CA GLN A 222 10.36 6.51 24.96
C GLN A 222 11.40 7.64 24.94
N PRO A 223 10.97 8.92 24.86
CA PRO A 223 9.59 9.38 24.61
C PRO A 223 9.18 9.29 23.12
N GLY A 224 7.87 9.33 22.84
CA GLY A 224 7.31 9.60 21.50
C GLY A 224 6.76 8.42 20.69
N ILE A 225 6.39 8.68 19.44
CA ILE A 225 5.80 7.67 18.51
C ILE A 225 6.47 7.80 17.13
N ALA A 226 6.91 6.68 16.55
CA ALA A 226 7.29 6.63 15.14
C ALA A 226 6.15 6.02 14.31
N HIS A 227 5.75 6.68 13.22
CA HIS A 227 4.56 6.30 12.48
C HIS A 227 4.72 6.44 10.97
N HIS A 228 4.32 5.39 10.26
CA HIS A 228 4.10 5.37 8.82
C HIS A 228 2.58 5.25 8.55
N PRO A 229 1.93 6.21 7.87
CA PRO A 229 0.48 6.18 7.66
C PRO A 229 0.03 5.11 6.68
N GLY A 230 0.95 4.59 5.85
CA GLY A 230 0.66 3.69 4.73
C GLY A 230 0.30 4.45 3.45
N VAL A 231 -0.23 3.74 2.46
CA VAL A 231 -0.82 4.34 1.26
C VAL A 231 -2.19 4.94 1.58
N ALA A 232 -2.50 6.10 1.00
CA ALA A 232 -3.83 6.71 1.16
C ALA A 232 -4.91 5.94 0.39
N GLN A 233 -4.57 5.47 -0.81
CA GLN A 233 -5.41 4.65 -1.69
C GLN A 233 -4.59 3.45 -2.14
N GLY A 234 -5.01 2.24 -1.75
CA GLY A 234 -4.38 1.02 -2.26
C GLY A 234 -4.58 0.88 -3.76
N LEU A 235 -3.59 0.32 -4.45
CA LEU A 235 -3.55 0.18 -5.90
C LEU A 235 -3.53 -1.27 -6.37
N ASN A 236 -3.39 -2.22 -5.44
CA ASN A 236 -3.38 -3.65 -5.73
C ASN A 236 -3.73 -4.44 -4.46
N PHE A 237 -3.88 -5.76 -4.60
CA PHE A 237 -4.23 -6.66 -3.50
C PHE A 237 -3.14 -6.85 -2.43
N ASN A 238 -1.90 -6.42 -2.66
CA ASN A 238 -0.86 -6.39 -1.62
C ASN A 238 -0.99 -5.13 -0.74
N GLU A 239 -1.87 -4.20 -1.11
CA GLU A 239 -2.18 -2.95 -0.41
C GLU A 239 -3.64 -2.98 0.08
N SER A 240 -4.06 -4.08 0.70
CA SER A 240 -5.43 -4.26 1.21
C SER A 240 -5.67 -3.67 2.60
N ASP A 241 -4.59 -3.40 3.35
CA ASP A 241 -4.68 -3.29 4.81
C ASP A 241 -4.51 -1.85 5.29
N ASN A 242 -5.54 -1.35 5.99
CA ASN A 242 -5.53 -0.09 6.74
C ASN A 242 -5.05 1.15 5.95
N ASN A 243 -5.43 1.21 4.67
CA ASN A 243 -5.19 2.35 3.79
C ASN A 243 -5.89 3.62 4.32
N GLY A 244 -5.27 4.77 4.08
CA GLY A 244 -5.79 6.08 4.44
C GLY A 244 -4.69 7.01 4.95
N VAL A 245 -5.10 8.03 5.67
CA VAL A 245 -4.17 9.03 6.25
C VAL A 245 -4.32 9.09 7.75
N THR A 246 -3.33 9.64 8.45
CA THR A 246 -3.39 9.74 9.91
C THR A 246 -3.64 11.18 10.34
N LEU A 247 -4.76 11.42 11.00
CA LEU A 247 -4.97 12.64 11.78
C LEU A 247 -4.26 12.49 13.12
N VAL A 248 -3.27 13.33 13.37
CA VAL A 248 -2.54 13.40 14.63
C VAL A 248 -3.10 14.58 15.42
N THR A 249 -3.57 14.30 16.64
CA THR A 249 -4.08 15.31 17.57
C THR A 249 -3.23 15.34 18.83
N ILE A 250 -2.87 16.55 19.25
CA ILE A 250 -2.06 16.81 20.42
C ILE A 250 -2.96 17.35 21.52
N LYS A 251 -3.04 16.61 22.63
CA LYS A 251 -3.85 16.97 23.80
C LYS A 251 -3.05 17.80 24.83
N PRO A 252 -3.74 18.47 25.79
CA PRO A 252 -3.10 19.33 26.78
C PRO A 252 -2.05 18.65 27.67
N GLU A 253 -2.08 17.32 27.78
CA GLU A 253 -1.12 16.50 28.55
C GLU A 253 0.03 15.97 27.68
N GLU A 254 0.28 16.58 26.52
CA GLU A 254 1.29 16.15 25.53
C GLU A 254 1.06 14.72 24.99
N GLN A 255 -0.14 14.17 25.20
CA GLN A 255 -0.53 12.88 24.66
C GLN A 255 -0.86 13.01 23.17
N LEU A 256 -0.12 12.25 22.35
CA LEU A 256 -0.37 12.09 20.92
C LEU A 256 -1.48 11.08 20.68
N GLU A 257 -2.53 11.50 19.98
CA GLU A 257 -3.59 10.62 19.50
C GLU A 257 -3.53 10.51 17.98
N LEU A 258 -3.41 9.28 17.50
CA LEU A 258 -3.36 8.95 16.08
C LEU A 258 -4.70 8.34 15.67
N HIS A 259 -5.39 8.99 14.75
CA HIS A 259 -6.65 8.51 14.18
C HIS A 259 -6.47 8.21 12.68
N LEU A 260 -6.74 6.98 12.28
CA LEU A 260 -6.82 6.61 10.85
C LEU A 260 -8.09 7.20 10.25
N LEU A 261 -7.92 8.02 9.22
CA LEU A 261 -9.00 8.49 8.35
C LEU A 261 -9.03 7.60 7.09
N ASN A 262 -10.05 6.76 6.98
CA ASN A 262 -10.25 5.91 5.81
C ASN A 262 -10.96 6.73 4.71
N LEU A 263 -10.14 7.28 3.82
CA LEU A 263 -10.54 8.15 2.70
C LEU A 263 -10.34 7.45 1.34
N ALA A 264 -10.07 6.14 1.35
CA ALA A 264 -9.88 5.40 0.11
C ALA A 264 -11.22 5.25 -0.62
N THR A 265 -11.23 5.57 -1.91
CA THR A 265 -12.40 5.39 -2.78
C THR A 265 -12.58 3.92 -3.18
N VAL A 266 -11.48 3.18 -3.27
CA VAL A 266 -11.47 1.76 -3.65
C VAL A 266 -10.86 0.94 -2.52
N ARG A 267 -11.56 -0.11 -2.09
CA ARG A 267 -11.08 -1.05 -1.09
C ARG A 267 -10.64 -2.35 -1.73
N TRP A 268 -9.51 -2.88 -1.29
CA TRP A 268 -9.02 -4.20 -1.71
C TRP A 268 -9.24 -5.20 -0.59
N LEU A 269 -9.87 -6.32 -0.91
CA LEU A 269 -10.19 -7.37 0.04
C LEU A 269 -9.63 -8.69 -0.48
N VAL A 270 -8.82 -9.36 0.32
CA VAL A 270 -8.43 -10.75 0.09
C VAL A 270 -9.22 -11.59 1.09
N ILE A 271 -10.13 -12.42 0.59
CA ILE A 271 -11.01 -13.25 1.43
C ILE A 271 -10.70 -14.71 1.16
N GLU A 272 -10.18 -15.36 2.18
CA GLU A 272 -9.89 -16.79 2.18
C GLU A 272 -11.17 -17.57 2.54
N LEU A 273 -11.54 -18.56 1.71
CA LEU A 273 -12.60 -19.51 2.01
C LEU A 273 -12.14 -20.94 1.77
N GLN A 274 -12.48 -21.81 2.72
CA GLN A 274 -12.29 -23.25 2.60
C GLN A 274 -13.57 -23.88 2.02
N ILE A 275 -13.41 -24.67 0.95
CA ILE A 275 -14.50 -25.34 0.24
C ILE A 275 -14.44 -26.84 0.52
N ASP A 276 -15.36 -27.30 1.36
CA ASP A 276 -15.50 -28.72 1.68
C ASP A 276 -15.92 -29.55 0.45
N PRO A 277 -15.53 -30.83 0.36
CA PRO A 277 -15.91 -31.72 -0.76
C PRO A 277 -17.42 -31.83 -1.02
N GLU A 278 -18.22 -31.72 0.04
CA GLU A 278 -19.68 -31.82 0.00
C GLU A 278 -20.37 -30.44 -0.11
N CYS A 279 -19.60 -29.36 -0.23
CA CYS A 279 -20.13 -28.01 -0.32
C CYS A 279 -20.96 -27.82 -1.60
N SER A 280 -22.23 -27.48 -1.42
CA SER A 280 -23.12 -27.12 -2.51
C SER A 280 -22.93 -25.67 -2.95
N ARG A 281 -23.25 -25.34 -4.21
CA ARG A 281 -23.21 -23.96 -4.72
C ARG A 281 -24.02 -22.99 -3.85
N LYS A 282 -25.14 -23.46 -3.27
CA LYS A 282 -25.96 -22.65 -2.36
C LYS A 282 -25.24 -22.34 -1.04
N GLN A 283 -24.53 -23.31 -0.46
CA GLN A 283 -23.73 -23.10 0.75
C GLN A 283 -22.55 -22.16 0.47
N LEU A 284 -21.83 -22.36 -0.64
CA LEU A 284 -20.73 -21.46 -1.02
C LEU A 284 -21.21 -20.01 -1.16
N LYS A 285 -22.33 -19.78 -1.84
CA LYS A 285 -22.92 -18.42 -1.94
C LYS A 285 -23.26 -17.82 -0.59
N HIS A 286 -23.81 -18.63 0.31
CA HIS A 286 -24.11 -18.18 1.66
C HIS A 286 -22.85 -17.76 2.42
N LEU A 287 -21.78 -18.55 2.35
CA LEU A 287 -20.47 -18.23 2.95
C LEU A 287 -19.86 -16.96 2.37
N MET A 288 -19.87 -16.81 1.03
CA MET A 288 -19.37 -15.60 0.38
C MET A 288 -20.15 -14.35 0.83
N ARG A 289 -21.47 -14.47 0.94
CA ARG A 289 -22.33 -13.38 1.38
C ARG A 289 -22.07 -13.00 2.84
N GLU A 290 -21.96 -13.98 3.73
CA GLU A 290 -21.65 -13.73 5.14
C GLU A 290 -20.26 -13.10 5.31
N ALA A 291 -19.27 -13.57 4.55
CA ALA A 291 -17.94 -12.98 4.56
C ALA A 291 -17.96 -11.51 4.13
N LEU A 292 -18.68 -11.16 3.04
CA LEU A 292 -18.79 -9.77 2.60
C LEU A 292 -19.56 -8.89 3.58
N PHE A 293 -20.63 -9.39 4.20
CA PHE A 293 -21.38 -8.64 5.20
C PHE A 293 -20.65 -8.44 6.53
N SER A 294 -19.58 -9.20 6.78
CA SER A 294 -18.73 -8.98 7.96
C SER A 294 -17.93 -7.68 7.87
N TYR A 295 -17.71 -7.15 6.65
CA TYR A 295 -17.00 -5.91 6.44
C TYR A 295 -17.93 -4.70 6.57
N GLN A 296 -17.52 -3.74 7.39
CA GLN A 296 -18.17 -2.43 7.43
C GLN A 296 -17.65 -1.55 6.30
N ASN A 297 -18.59 -0.97 5.57
CA ASN A 297 -18.31 0.00 4.52
C ASN A 297 -17.89 1.34 5.13
N ALA A 298 -16.76 1.87 4.67
CA ALA A 298 -16.36 3.22 4.99
C ALA A 298 -17.10 4.23 4.09
N VAL A 299 -17.30 5.44 4.60
CA VAL A 299 -18.15 6.49 3.99
C VAL A 299 -17.80 6.79 2.53
N PHE A 300 -16.51 6.72 2.19
CA PHE A 300 -16.00 7.12 0.89
C PHE A 300 -15.76 5.98 -0.09
N GLU A 301 -15.85 4.73 0.37
CA GLU A 301 -15.67 3.55 -0.48
C GLU A 301 -16.82 3.47 -1.49
N LYS A 302 -16.47 3.33 -2.77
CA LYS A 302 -17.43 3.18 -3.87
C LYS A 302 -17.32 1.82 -4.57
N VAL A 303 -16.11 1.25 -4.60
CA VAL A 303 -15.81 -0.04 -5.23
C VAL A 303 -15.01 -0.90 -4.26
N TRP A 304 -15.40 -2.16 -4.13
CA TRP A 304 -14.63 -3.20 -3.47
C TRP A 304 -14.06 -4.14 -4.53
N MET A 305 -12.74 -4.18 -4.60
CA MET A 305 -11.98 -5.19 -5.34
C MET A 305 -11.81 -6.39 -4.43
N VAL A 306 -12.54 -7.48 -4.69
CA VAL A 306 -12.54 -8.68 -3.86
C VAL A 306 -11.79 -9.80 -4.58
N ARG A 307 -10.74 -10.30 -3.95
CA ARG A 307 -10.04 -11.51 -4.35
C ARG A 307 -10.46 -12.62 -3.43
N TRP A 308 -11.18 -13.58 -3.98
CA TRP A 308 -11.50 -14.83 -3.31
C TRP A 308 -10.34 -15.79 -3.43
N GLN A 309 -9.71 -16.12 -2.32
CA GLN A 309 -8.71 -17.18 -2.24
C GLN A 309 -9.40 -18.45 -1.74
N TRP A 310 -9.62 -19.38 -2.66
CA TRP A 310 -10.31 -20.62 -2.36
C TRP A 310 -9.34 -21.76 -2.28
N ASP A 311 -9.41 -22.47 -1.16
CA ASP A 311 -8.76 -23.75 -0.96
C ASP A 311 -9.83 -24.80 -0.71
N GLY A 312 -9.61 -26.01 -1.17
CA GLY A 312 -10.59 -27.07 -1.05
C GLY A 312 -10.50 -28.16 -2.11
N SER A 313 -11.56 -28.97 -2.15
CA SER A 313 -11.68 -30.09 -3.08
C SER A 313 -13.16 -30.41 -3.35
N GLY A 314 -13.43 -31.36 -4.24
CA GLY A 314 -14.80 -31.77 -4.61
C GLY A 314 -15.23 -31.26 -5.99
N GLU A 315 -16.42 -31.71 -6.41
CA GLU A 315 -16.93 -31.48 -7.76
C GLU A 315 -17.23 -29.99 -8.01
N LEU A 316 -17.78 -29.29 -7.01
CA LEU A 316 -17.99 -27.84 -7.08
C LEU A 316 -16.66 -27.09 -7.24
N PHE A 317 -15.66 -27.39 -6.40
CA PHE A 317 -14.34 -26.77 -6.48
C PHE A 317 -13.69 -26.99 -7.86
N GLN A 318 -13.80 -28.19 -8.41
CA GLN A 318 -13.31 -28.49 -9.77
C GLN A 318 -14.06 -27.71 -10.84
N SER A 319 -15.39 -27.58 -10.73
CA SER A 319 -16.20 -26.80 -11.67
C SER A 319 -15.80 -25.32 -11.69
N LEU A 320 -15.35 -24.78 -10.55
CA LEU A 320 -14.90 -23.40 -10.40
C LEU A 320 -13.53 -23.13 -11.02
N ASN A 321 -12.86 -24.12 -11.63
CA ASN A 321 -11.70 -23.88 -12.48
C ASN A 321 -12.06 -23.24 -13.83
N ILE A 322 -13.33 -23.34 -14.23
CA ILE A 322 -13.83 -22.74 -15.48
C ILE A 322 -14.16 -21.27 -15.20
N ALA A 323 -13.54 -20.37 -15.96
CA ALA A 323 -13.72 -18.92 -15.80
C ALA A 323 -15.19 -18.47 -15.96
N GLU A 324 -15.98 -19.15 -16.80
CA GLU A 324 -17.42 -18.88 -16.95
C GLU A 324 -18.19 -19.16 -15.65
N ASN A 325 -17.91 -20.28 -15.00
CA ASN A 325 -18.56 -20.63 -13.72
C ASN A 325 -18.20 -19.62 -12.60
N GLN A 326 -16.97 -19.12 -12.61
CA GLN A 326 -16.53 -18.06 -11.69
C GLN A 326 -17.27 -16.75 -11.97
N SER A 327 -17.34 -16.36 -13.24
CA SER A 327 -18.06 -15.15 -13.69
C SER A 327 -19.54 -15.21 -13.31
N ASP A 328 -20.21 -16.34 -13.57
CA ASP A 328 -21.62 -16.53 -13.23
C ASP A 328 -21.86 -16.43 -11.73
N LEU A 329 -21.00 -17.07 -10.92
CA LEU A 329 -21.09 -17.01 -9.47
C LEU A 329 -20.85 -15.58 -8.95
N GLY A 330 -19.87 -14.86 -9.51
CA GLY A 330 -19.60 -13.47 -9.18
C GLY A 330 -20.78 -12.56 -9.49
N LEU A 331 -21.39 -12.70 -10.68
CA LEU A 331 -22.57 -11.93 -11.09
C LEU A 331 -23.78 -12.22 -10.20
N GLU A 332 -24.02 -13.47 -9.82
CA GLU A 332 -25.08 -13.83 -8.88
C GLU A 332 -24.91 -13.13 -7.53
N ILE A 333 -23.70 -13.19 -6.94
CA ILE A 333 -23.40 -12.55 -5.66
C ILE A 333 -23.49 -11.02 -5.76
N ALA A 334 -22.92 -10.43 -6.80
CA ALA A 334 -22.97 -8.98 -7.00
C ALA A 334 -24.41 -8.49 -7.22
N SER A 335 -25.25 -9.26 -7.90
CA SER A 335 -26.66 -8.93 -8.08
C SER A 335 -27.45 -9.05 -6.78
N GLU A 336 -27.18 -10.06 -5.95
CA GLU A 336 -27.85 -10.22 -4.66
C GLU A 336 -27.45 -9.12 -3.67
N LEU A 337 -26.19 -8.68 -3.69
CA LEU A 337 -25.66 -7.69 -2.76
C LEU A 337 -25.91 -6.24 -3.17
N ARG A 338 -26.29 -5.98 -4.44
CA ARG A 338 -26.49 -4.64 -4.98
C ARG A 338 -27.45 -3.77 -4.15
N ASP A 339 -28.49 -4.38 -3.60
CA ASP A 339 -29.51 -3.67 -2.81
C ASP A 339 -29.15 -3.59 -1.31
N HIS A 340 -28.07 -4.25 -0.89
CA HIS A 340 -27.67 -4.37 0.52
C HIS A 340 -26.38 -3.62 0.85
N LEU A 341 -25.50 -3.42 -0.12
CA LEU A 341 -24.24 -2.70 0.04
C LEU A 341 -24.22 -1.50 -0.90
N PRO A 342 -23.88 -0.29 -0.40
CA PRO A 342 -23.83 0.93 -1.22
C PRO A 342 -22.58 0.99 -2.12
N VAL A 343 -21.91 -0.14 -2.33
CA VAL A 343 -20.66 -0.26 -3.10
C VAL A 343 -20.81 -1.25 -4.24
N ARG A 344 -20.05 -0.99 -5.31
CA ARG A 344 -19.84 -1.97 -6.38
C ARG A 344 -18.86 -3.02 -5.92
N ILE A 345 -19.06 -4.26 -6.33
CA ILE A 345 -18.21 -5.38 -5.94
C ILE A 345 -17.67 -6.02 -7.21
N GLU A 346 -16.38 -5.82 -7.45
CA GLU A 346 -15.63 -6.43 -8.54
C GLU A 346 -14.84 -7.60 -7.98
N GLN A 347 -15.01 -8.78 -8.58
CA GLN A 347 -14.55 -10.03 -7.99
C GLN A 347 -13.53 -10.73 -8.90
N CYS A 348 -12.44 -11.20 -8.30
CA CYS A 348 -11.55 -12.16 -8.93
C CYS A 348 -11.37 -13.38 -8.03
N PHE A 349 -11.03 -14.51 -8.65
CA PHE A 349 -10.99 -15.81 -7.99
C PHE A 349 -9.62 -16.45 -8.18
N GLU A 350 -8.99 -16.83 -7.08
CA GLU A 350 -7.75 -17.56 -7.04
C GLU A 350 -8.01 -18.89 -6.34
N LEU A 351 -8.02 -19.97 -7.13
CA LEU A 351 -8.14 -21.32 -6.58
C LEU A 351 -6.74 -21.86 -6.30
N GLN A 352 -6.48 -22.18 -5.04
CA GLN A 352 -5.33 -22.93 -4.59
C GLN A 352 -5.79 -24.37 -4.39
N ALA A 353 -5.34 -25.27 -5.25
CA ALA A 353 -5.65 -26.69 -5.06
C ALA A 353 -4.71 -27.27 -4.01
N ASP A 354 -5.24 -28.04 -3.07
CA ASP A 354 -4.45 -28.81 -2.11
C ASP A 354 -3.60 -29.85 -2.86
N THR A 355 -2.34 -29.47 -3.13
CA THR A 355 -1.35 -30.26 -3.88
C THR A 355 -1.06 -31.59 -3.19
N ALA A 356 -1.18 -31.66 -1.86
CA ALA A 356 -0.98 -32.87 -1.07
C ALA A 356 -2.14 -33.88 -1.23
N LYS A 357 -3.37 -33.41 -1.48
CA LYS A 357 -4.51 -34.32 -1.75
C LYS A 357 -4.53 -34.82 -3.19
N LEU A 358 -4.16 -33.97 -4.16
CA LEU A 358 -4.07 -34.33 -5.58
C LEU A 358 -3.07 -35.48 -5.82
N THR A 359 -1.92 -35.45 -5.16
CA THR A 359 -0.86 -36.47 -5.28
C THR A 359 -1.25 -37.85 -4.71
N SER A 360 -2.21 -37.93 -3.78
CA SER A 360 -2.60 -39.19 -3.12
C SER A 360 -3.41 -40.17 -3.99
N ARG A 361 -4.06 -39.68 -5.06
CA ARG A 361 -4.93 -40.47 -5.97
C ARG A 361 -4.51 -40.46 -7.44
N SER A 362 -3.34 -39.90 -7.72
CA SER A 362 -2.86 -39.57 -9.06
C SER A 362 -2.29 -40.76 -9.83
N ALA A 363 -2.57 -40.83 -11.14
CA ALA A 363 -1.88 -41.75 -12.08
C ALA A 363 -0.35 -41.52 -12.04
N SER A 364 0.44 -42.56 -12.37
CA SER A 364 1.91 -42.50 -12.30
C SER A 364 2.54 -41.33 -13.09
N LEU A 365 1.85 -40.87 -14.13
CA LEU A 365 2.26 -39.75 -14.98
C LEU A 365 2.04 -38.39 -14.30
N VAL A 366 0.91 -38.22 -13.61
CA VAL A 366 0.61 -37.01 -12.83
C VAL A 366 1.67 -36.85 -11.73
N LYS A 367 2.03 -37.92 -11.02
CA LYS A 367 3.07 -37.88 -10.00
C LYS A 367 4.43 -37.45 -10.57
N ARG A 368 4.86 -38.04 -11.70
CA ARG A 368 6.12 -37.64 -12.36
C ARG A 368 6.12 -36.17 -12.80
N TYR A 369 5.00 -35.67 -13.29
CA TYR A 369 4.87 -34.26 -13.66
C TYR A 369 5.04 -33.35 -12.44
N HIS A 370 4.40 -33.68 -11.31
CA HIS A 370 4.55 -32.92 -10.06
C HIS A 370 6.00 -32.96 -9.56
N ASP A 371 6.63 -34.14 -9.52
CA ASP A 371 8.02 -34.28 -9.08
C ASP A 371 8.99 -33.44 -9.94
N GLN A 372 8.75 -33.36 -11.26
CA GLN A 372 9.55 -32.51 -12.16
C GLN A 372 9.31 -31.01 -11.95
N LEU A 373 8.08 -30.63 -11.64
CA LEU A 373 7.70 -29.24 -11.46
C LEU A 373 8.18 -28.70 -10.11
N GLU A 374 8.13 -29.54 -9.06
CA GLU A 374 8.73 -29.26 -7.76
C GLU A 374 10.25 -29.15 -7.87
N ALA A 375 10.91 -30.10 -8.54
CA ALA A 375 12.36 -30.01 -8.81
C ALA A 375 12.73 -28.73 -9.57
N PHE A 376 11.94 -28.33 -10.58
CA PHE A 376 12.18 -27.08 -11.30
C PHE A 376 12.07 -25.83 -10.41
N GLN A 377 11.11 -25.85 -9.47
CA GLN A 377 10.91 -24.77 -8.51
C GLN A 377 12.04 -24.72 -7.46
N THR A 378 12.53 -25.86 -6.98
CA THR A 378 13.55 -25.92 -5.92
C THR A 378 14.98 -25.81 -6.40
N ASP A 379 15.28 -26.27 -7.62
CA ASP A 379 16.65 -26.28 -8.17
C ASP A 379 17.07 -24.91 -8.72
N THR A 380 16.16 -23.93 -8.75
CA THR A 380 16.38 -22.63 -9.37
C THR A 380 15.93 -21.49 -8.47
N ASP A 381 16.83 -20.55 -8.14
CA ASP A 381 16.45 -19.34 -7.38
C ASP A 381 15.55 -18.37 -8.16
N THR A 382 15.49 -18.47 -9.50
CA THR A 382 14.66 -17.64 -10.38
C THR A 382 14.06 -18.43 -11.56
N PRO A 383 13.15 -19.38 -11.29
CA PRO A 383 12.68 -20.34 -12.30
C PRO A 383 11.95 -19.67 -13.47
N LEU A 384 11.17 -18.61 -13.24
CA LEU A 384 10.50 -17.86 -14.30
C LEU A 384 11.49 -17.12 -15.22
N LYS A 385 12.58 -16.60 -14.67
CA LYS A 385 13.65 -15.94 -15.45
C LYS A 385 14.40 -16.93 -16.34
N GLN A 386 14.58 -18.17 -15.86
CA GLN A 386 15.11 -19.25 -16.70
C GLN A 386 14.18 -19.61 -17.86
N LEU A 387 12.86 -19.64 -17.66
CA LEU A 387 11.91 -19.89 -18.75
C LEU A 387 12.01 -18.82 -19.83
N VAL A 388 12.09 -17.55 -19.43
CA VAL A 388 12.18 -16.43 -20.38
C VAL A 388 13.53 -16.40 -21.11
N THR A 389 14.64 -16.75 -20.45
CA THR A 389 15.95 -16.84 -21.12
C THR A 389 16.04 -18.00 -22.13
N HIS A 390 15.25 -19.07 -21.95
CA HIS A 390 15.12 -20.14 -22.93
C HIS A 390 14.28 -19.75 -24.16
N VAL A 391 13.50 -18.66 -24.11
CA VAL A 391 12.84 -18.07 -25.29
C VAL A 391 13.86 -17.24 -26.08
N ALA A 392 14.87 -17.94 -26.60
CA ALA A 392 16.10 -17.36 -27.13
C ALA A 392 15.94 -16.74 -28.53
N HIS A 393 15.04 -15.78 -28.73
CA HIS A 393 14.96 -14.98 -29.98
C HIS A 393 14.43 -13.55 -29.78
N LEU A 394 14.38 -13.05 -28.55
CA LEU A 394 13.79 -11.74 -28.24
C LEU A 394 14.85 -10.63 -28.28
N ASP A 395 14.50 -9.49 -28.89
CA ASP A 395 15.32 -8.28 -28.89
C ASP A 395 15.54 -7.78 -27.46
N GLN A 396 16.66 -7.10 -27.20
CA GLN A 396 17.08 -6.63 -25.87
C GLN A 396 16.02 -5.78 -25.17
N THR A 397 15.23 -5.01 -25.92
CA THR A 397 14.12 -4.21 -25.39
C THR A 397 12.99 -5.09 -24.86
N TRP A 398 12.67 -6.18 -25.55
CA TRP A 398 11.65 -7.14 -25.12
C TRP A 398 12.13 -8.00 -23.96
N SER A 399 13.40 -8.39 -23.96
CA SER A 399 13.99 -9.11 -22.83
C SER A 399 13.93 -8.29 -21.55
N ARG A 400 14.31 -7.00 -21.59
CA ARG A 400 14.17 -6.09 -20.44
C ARG A 400 12.73 -5.90 -19.99
N ARG A 401 11.80 -5.79 -20.94
CA ARG A 401 10.37 -5.64 -20.63
C ARG A 401 9.80 -6.89 -19.98
N MET A 402 10.16 -8.08 -20.46
CA MET A 402 9.75 -9.34 -19.86
C MET A 402 10.38 -9.57 -18.49
N GLU A 403 11.65 -9.23 -18.30
CA GLU A 403 12.29 -9.29 -16.97
C GLU A 403 11.57 -8.38 -15.97
N SER A 404 11.19 -7.16 -16.38
CA SER A 404 10.37 -6.26 -15.55
C SER A 404 8.98 -6.82 -15.26
N MET A 405 8.35 -7.53 -16.21
CA MET A 405 7.06 -8.18 -15.98
C MET A 405 7.18 -9.37 -15.01
N ILE A 406 8.25 -10.18 -15.09
CA ILE A 406 8.48 -11.32 -14.20
C ILE A 406 8.57 -10.85 -12.74
N GLN A 407 9.20 -9.71 -12.47
CA GLN A 407 9.28 -9.15 -11.11
C GLN A 407 7.91 -8.86 -10.49
N ASN A 408 6.90 -8.61 -11.33
CA ASN A 408 5.53 -8.33 -10.89
C ASN A 408 4.62 -9.56 -10.98
N MET A 409 5.14 -10.73 -11.40
CA MET A 409 4.37 -11.97 -11.49
C MET A 409 4.35 -12.70 -10.16
N ASN A 410 3.17 -13.19 -9.77
CA ASN A 410 3.04 -14.07 -8.62
C ASN A 410 3.48 -15.49 -9.03
N GLU A 411 4.72 -15.83 -8.68
CA GLU A 411 5.33 -17.12 -8.98
C GLU A 411 4.51 -18.29 -8.43
N GLN A 412 4.07 -18.20 -7.17
CA GLN A 412 3.24 -19.21 -6.53
C GLN A 412 1.94 -19.47 -7.32
N ARG A 413 1.30 -18.43 -7.85
CA ARG A 413 0.10 -18.56 -8.71
C ARG A 413 0.40 -19.30 -10.01
N ILE A 414 1.55 -19.02 -10.63
CA ILE A 414 1.96 -19.68 -11.88
C ILE A 414 2.20 -21.16 -11.63
N PHE A 415 2.96 -21.51 -10.58
CA PHE A 415 3.21 -22.89 -10.22
C PHE A 415 1.95 -23.64 -9.78
N ASN A 416 1.08 -23.02 -8.98
CA ASN A 416 -0.22 -23.59 -8.62
C ASN A 416 -1.10 -23.85 -9.86
N THR A 417 -1.11 -22.93 -10.82
CA THR A 417 -1.81 -23.10 -12.09
C THR A 417 -1.23 -24.26 -12.89
N ALA A 418 0.10 -24.38 -12.94
CA ALA A 418 0.79 -25.44 -13.65
C ALA A 418 0.54 -26.82 -13.02
N ILE A 419 0.64 -26.96 -11.70
CA ILE A 419 0.25 -28.16 -10.93
C ILE A 419 -1.16 -28.60 -11.31
N ARG A 420 -2.11 -27.66 -11.25
CA ARG A 420 -3.52 -27.93 -11.58
C ARG A 420 -3.71 -28.36 -13.03
N ASN A 421 -3.08 -27.67 -13.98
CA ASN A 421 -3.16 -28.00 -15.40
C ASN A 421 -2.60 -29.41 -15.66
N GLY A 422 -1.44 -29.73 -15.08
CA GLY A 422 -0.84 -31.06 -15.20
C GLY A 422 -1.71 -32.15 -14.60
N HIS A 423 -2.33 -31.92 -13.45
CA HIS A 423 -3.31 -32.86 -12.90
C HIS A 423 -4.49 -33.05 -13.86
N ASN A 424 -5.09 -31.98 -14.39
CA ASN A 424 -6.22 -32.10 -15.32
C ASN A 424 -5.87 -32.80 -16.64
N TRP A 425 -4.69 -32.54 -17.20
CA TRP A 425 -4.27 -33.13 -18.48
C TRP A 425 -3.81 -34.58 -18.36
N LEU A 426 -3.18 -34.94 -17.24
CA LEU A 426 -2.48 -36.22 -17.11
C LEU A 426 -3.24 -37.22 -16.24
N ASN A 427 -4.30 -36.80 -15.55
CA ASN A 427 -5.18 -37.67 -14.77
C ASN A 427 -6.22 -38.35 -15.67
N ILE A 428 -5.74 -39.07 -16.68
CA ILE A 428 -6.55 -39.91 -17.56
C ILE A 428 -6.75 -41.24 -16.83
N SER A 429 -8.02 -41.64 -16.63
CA SER A 429 -8.37 -42.97 -16.13
C SER A 429 -7.90 -44.04 -17.12
N SER A 430 -7.32 -45.13 -16.63
CA SER A 430 -6.89 -46.30 -17.41
C SER A 430 -8.00 -46.97 -18.24
N ASP A 431 -9.25 -46.50 -18.16
CA ASP A 431 -10.36 -47.01 -18.98
C ASP A 431 -10.45 -46.37 -20.38
N GLU A 432 -9.76 -45.24 -20.65
CA GLU A 432 -9.71 -44.64 -22.00
C GLU A 432 -8.55 -45.15 -22.88
N GLU A 433 -7.59 -45.90 -22.31
CA GLU A 433 -6.47 -46.49 -23.06
C GLU A 433 -6.86 -47.67 -23.97
N VAL A 434 -8.14 -48.11 -23.95
CA VAL A 434 -8.59 -49.27 -24.76
C VAL A 434 -9.16 -48.86 -26.14
N HIS A 435 -9.31 -47.57 -26.44
CA HIS A 435 -9.89 -47.12 -27.72
C HIS A 435 -9.11 -46.03 -28.48
N LEU A 436 -7.79 -46.13 -28.53
CA LEU A 436 -6.96 -45.45 -29.53
C LEU A 436 -6.16 -46.43 -30.39
#